data_AF-A0AAV2YRP6-F1
#
_entry.id   AF-A0AAV2YRP6-F1
#
_cell.length_a   1.000
_cell.length_b   1.000
_cell.length_c   1.000
_cell.angle_alpha   90.00
_cell.angle_beta   90.00
_cell.angle_gamma   90.00
#
_symmetry.space_group_name_H-M   'P 1'
#
loop_
_entity.id
_entity.type
_entity.pdbx_description
1 polymer ?
#
loop_
_entity_poly.entity_id
_entity_poly.type
_entity_poly.pdbx_seq_one_letter_code
_entity_poly.pdbx_strand_id
1 'polypeptide(L)'
;MAPPDATATQARWRRARAGVWDDPRRFSWLRCLIVVATYTLLCSDVLRSGVGLRSLDQFPTLQPNLYLAFGPWGYPVNTVWANSTDDDTAAEWAYKFDSTSIAWRACTQHWNLTSWPSCLLYNGTCPSPTIPAVTLLRMMDDLITHAASADGSLLSRARDAPSMFVLRARYKIQDRVHDHVFPQWFLWSGMTTVQATYYAPNQIAASKASRPFDPCAWVDSQPQYCFGPWPSFPHDISGALMPASSYISTDIARRLQTWQEQFPTSIIDLLILSQSSDPDASRDSASYTSTTIFDVSTIIRVRTCDSGGCRTLVMDDHRYEGGEYSTDVIEWLPVASSLRWSAQVYFLVRLVGAYVGCFIARRQEDTYVDANVLKVGVAALRTMMQLPCQSVVWGSPIPVVFYALAHTIDAPMVYRVLYEKFSTMEGGEVAFNMWQAGWLCAIQMRNIWLLGLAAQVIVWFQTSKSWSSGRGVAQFPLFTGLRR
;
A
#
# COMPACT_ATOMS: atom_id res chain seq x y z
N MET A 1 -2.22 19.41 72.32
CA MET A 1 -2.61 19.94 70.99
C MET A 1 -3.22 18.79 70.21
N ALA A 2 -4.55 18.75 70.08
CA ALA A 2 -5.21 17.77 69.22
C ALA A 2 -4.90 18.08 67.76
N PRO A 3 -4.67 17.08 66.89
CA PRO A 3 -4.45 17.33 65.47
C PRO A 3 -5.66 18.07 64.88
N PRO A 4 -5.45 19.07 64.01
CA PRO A 4 -6.54 19.76 63.36
C PRO A 4 -7.42 18.75 62.64
N ASP A 5 -8.72 18.84 62.91
CA ASP A 5 -9.73 17.93 62.38
C ASP A 5 -9.67 17.95 60.84
N ALA A 6 -9.11 16.89 60.27
CA ALA A 6 -8.85 16.79 58.83
C ALA A 6 -10.15 16.98 58.04
N THR A 7 -11.28 16.57 58.64
CA THR A 7 -12.63 16.69 58.09
C THR A 7 -13.09 18.15 57.95
N ALA A 8 -12.85 19.00 58.95
CA ALA A 8 -13.23 20.42 58.94
C ALA A 8 -12.41 21.21 57.91
N THR A 9 -11.13 20.89 57.79
CA THR A 9 -10.23 21.50 56.81
C THR A 9 -10.65 21.13 55.39
N GLN A 10 -10.97 19.85 55.16
CA GLN A 10 -11.44 19.35 53.87
C GLN A 10 -12.82 19.92 53.48
N ALA A 11 -13.73 20.07 54.46
CA ALA A 11 -15.02 20.72 54.25
C ALA A 11 -14.89 22.21 53.86
N ARG A 12 -13.94 22.93 54.48
CA ARG A 12 -13.63 24.32 54.12
C ARG A 12 -13.09 24.45 52.69
N TRP A 13 -12.20 23.56 52.28
CA TRP A 13 -11.70 23.50 50.90
C TRP A 13 -12.80 23.14 49.89
N ARG A 14 -13.75 22.26 50.23
CA ARG A 14 -14.91 21.93 49.39
C ARG A 14 -15.82 23.14 49.19
N ARG A 15 -16.17 23.87 50.25
CA ARG A 15 -16.99 25.10 50.15
C ARG A 15 -16.30 26.21 49.36
N ALA A 16 -15.00 26.42 49.57
CA ALA A 16 -14.23 27.42 48.83
C ALA A 16 -14.15 27.10 47.31
N ARG A 17 -14.19 25.81 46.93
CA ARG A 17 -14.20 25.39 45.52
C ARG A 17 -15.59 25.34 44.91
N ALA A 18 -16.65 25.14 45.69
CA ALA A 18 -18.03 25.12 45.19
C ALA A 18 -18.38 26.43 44.45
N GLY A 19 -18.00 27.58 45.03
CA GLY A 19 -18.22 28.90 44.42
C GLY A 19 -17.39 29.17 43.15
N VAL A 20 -16.38 28.36 42.81
CA VAL A 20 -15.56 28.53 41.60
C VAL A 20 -16.26 27.98 40.35
N TRP A 21 -17.16 27.01 40.52
CA TRP A 21 -17.90 26.36 39.42
C TRP A 21 -19.19 27.09 39.06
N ASP A 22 -19.71 27.90 39.99
CA ASP A 22 -20.96 28.64 39.83
C ASP A 22 -20.79 30.00 39.15
N ASP A 23 -19.57 30.39 38.75
CA ASP A 23 -19.32 31.64 38.03
C ASP A 23 -19.78 31.54 36.55
N PRO A 24 -20.88 32.20 36.15
CA PRO A 24 -21.41 32.13 34.79
C PRO A 24 -20.46 32.75 33.75
N ARG A 25 -19.47 33.54 34.17
CA ARG A 25 -18.49 34.19 33.25
C ARG A 25 -17.46 33.22 32.68
N ARG A 26 -17.41 31.97 33.14
CA ARG A 26 -16.47 30.93 32.67
C ARG A 26 -17.08 29.92 31.68
N PHE A 27 -18.39 29.96 31.46
CA PHE A 27 -19.05 29.07 30.50
C PHE A 27 -18.87 29.62 29.08
N SER A 28 -17.93 29.04 28.34
CA SER A 28 -17.69 29.38 26.94
C SER A 28 -18.44 28.42 26.03
N TRP A 29 -19.31 28.95 25.17
CA TRP A 29 -20.00 28.16 24.14
C TRP A 29 -19.03 27.42 23.23
N LEU A 30 -17.88 28.03 22.92
CA LEU A 30 -16.83 27.37 22.14
C LEU A 30 -16.27 26.15 22.87
N ARG A 31 -16.02 26.23 24.19
CA ARG A 31 -15.58 25.08 24.99
C ARG A 31 -16.65 23.99 25.01
N CYS A 32 -17.92 24.37 25.18
CA CYS A 32 -19.04 23.43 25.12
C CYS A 32 -19.07 22.69 23.77
N LEU A 33 -18.98 23.43 22.66
CA LEU A 33 -18.94 22.84 21.30
C LEU A 33 -17.74 21.88 21.13
N ILE A 34 -16.55 22.26 21.59
CA ILE A 34 -15.35 21.41 21.51
C ILE A 34 -15.54 20.13 22.35
N VAL A 35 -16.08 20.25 23.56
CA VAL A 35 -16.32 19.10 24.45
C VAL A 35 -17.35 18.16 23.84
N VAL A 36 -18.46 18.70 23.33
CA VAL A 36 -19.49 17.93 22.62
C VAL A 36 -18.87 17.23 21.42
N ALA A 37 -18.16 17.96 20.54
CA ALA A 37 -17.51 17.37 19.37
C ALA A 37 -16.50 16.28 19.75
N THR A 38 -15.70 16.50 20.79
CA THR A 38 -14.71 15.51 21.29
C THR A 38 -15.40 14.24 21.78
N TYR A 39 -16.45 14.37 22.60
CA TYR A 39 -17.19 13.21 23.08
C TYR A 39 -17.97 12.52 21.98
N THR A 40 -18.54 13.25 21.02
CA THR A 40 -19.18 12.65 19.85
C THR A 40 -18.16 11.86 19.02
N LEU A 41 -16.98 12.41 18.75
CA LEU A 41 -15.91 11.71 18.02
C LEU A 41 -15.43 10.46 18.76
N LEU A 42 -15.31 10.54 20.09
CA LEU A 42 -14.91 9.42 20.94
C LEU A 42 -15.96 8.31 21.02
N CYS A 43 -17.23 8.68 21.26
CA CYS A 43 -18.33 7.73 21.35
C CYS A 43 -18.64 7.07 20.01
N SER A 44 -18.34 7.75 18.91
CA SER A 44 -18.53 7.23 17.56
C SER A 44 -17.30 6.53 16.99
N ASP A 45 -16.17 6.41 17.70
CA ASP A 45 -14.91 5.95 17.09
C ASP A 45 -15.05 4.58 16.40
N VAL A 46 -15.54 3.56 17.12
CA VAL A 46 -15.76 2.21 16.56
C VAL A 46 -16.91 2.19 15.53
N LEU A 47 -17.97 2.97 15.75
CA LEU A 47 -19.12 3.02 14.84
C LEU A 47 -18.78 3.68 13.50
N ARG A 48 -17.96 4.74 13.55
CA ARG A 48 -17.59 5.58 12.40
C ARG A 48 -16.43 4.99 11.62
N SER A 49 -15.42 4.47 12.30
CA SER A 49 -14.22 3.92 11.65
C SER A 49 -14.28 2.42 11.42
N GLY A 50 -15.21 1.72 12.10
CA GLY A 50 -15.31 0.26 12.08
C GLY A 50 -14.42 -0.41 13.13
N VAL A 51 -14.51 -1.74 13.19
CA VAL A 51 -13.79 -2.59 14.16
C VAL A 51 -12.46 -3.13 13.64
N GLY A 52 -12.20 -2.98 12.35
CA GLY A 52 -11.04 -3.52 11.64
C GLY A 52 -11.41 -3.91 10.22
N LEU A 53 -10.45 -4.45 9.47
CA LEU A 53 -10.65 -4.95 8.12
C LEU A 53 -11.39 -6.30 8.19
N ARG A 54 -12.64 -6.34 7.73
CA ARG A 54 -13.50 -7.53 7.86
C ARG A 54 -13.29 -8.54 6.76
N SER A 55 -13.08 -8.04 5.56
CA SER A 55 -12.85 -8.86 4.39
C SER A 55 -12.02 -8.11 3.37
N LEU A 56 -11.41 -8.88 2.48
CA LEU A 56 -10.69 -8.42 1.32
C LEU A 56 -11.42 -8.86 0.05
N ASP A 57 -12.75 -9.02 0.10
CA ASP A 57 -13.56 -9.60 -0.98
C ASP A 57 -13.53 -8.78 -2.29
N GLN A 58 -13.09 -7.52 -2.21
CA GLN A 58 -12.84 -6.68 -3.38
C GLN A 58 -11.63 -7.15 -4.19
N PHE A 59 -10.75 -7.95 -3.59
CA PHE A 59 -9.55 -8.51 -4.20
C PHE A 59 -9.76 -10.02 -4.41
N PRO A 60 -9.54 -10.53 -5.64
CA PRO A 60 -9.58 -11.97 -5.89
C PRO A 60 -8.58 -12.73 -5.02
N THR A 61 -9.04 -13.75 -4.30
CA THR A 61 -8.18 -14.62 -3.49
C THR A 61 -7.47 -15.62 -4.39
N LEU A 62 -6.14 -15.63 -4.37
CA LEU A 62 -5.29 -16.60 -5.11
C LEU A 62 -5.02 -17.84 -4.26
N GLN A 63 -4.63 -17.61 -3.00
CA GLN A 63 -4.37 -18.63 -1.99
C GLN A 63 -4.81 -18.09 -0.61
N PRO A 64 -4.90 -18.91 0.45
CA PRO A 64 -5.10 -18.39 1.79
C PRO A 64 -4.06 -17.30 2.10
N ASN A 65 -4.53 -16.13 2.53
CA ASN A 65 -3.69 -14.96 2.82
C ASN A 65 -2.90 -14.38 1.63
N LEU A 66 -3.26 -14.74 0.39
CA LEU A 66 -2.70 -14.18 -0.84
C LEU A 66 -3.84 -13.67 -1.74
N TYR A 67 -3.83 -12.38 -2.02
CA TYR A 67 -4.86 -11.68 -2.79
C TYR A 67 -4.23 -10.98 -3.98
N LEU A 68 -4.96 -10.91 -5.08
CA LEU A 68 -4.58 -10.15 -6.25
C LEU A 68 -4.90 -8.67 -6.01
N ALA A 69 -3.86 -7.85 -5.86
CA ALA A 69 -3.97 -6.41 -5.62
C ALA A 69 -4.52 -5.69 -6.85
N PHE A 70 -3.89 -5.95 -8.00
CA PHE A 70 -4.29 -5.44 -9.30
C PHE A 70 -3.93 -6.43 -10.41
N GLY A 71 -4.52 -6.22 -11.58
CA GLY A 71 -4.33 -7.09 -12.72
C GLY A 71 -5.02 -8.45 -12.54
N PRO A 72 -4.45 -9.56 -13.07
CA PRO A 72 -3.31 -9.49 -13.96
C PRO A 72 -3.77 -8.90 -15.30
N TRP A 73 -3.03 -7.92 -15.81
CA TRP A 73 -3.30 -7.31 -17.11
C TRP A 73 -2.44 -7.97 -18.17
N GLY A 74 -2.95 -8.11 -19.38
CA GLY A 74 -2.21 -8.55 -20.55
C GLY A 74 -2.54 -7.62 -21.72
N TYR A 75 -1.52 -7.07 -22.37
CA TYR A 75 -1.73 -6.05 -23.40
C TYR A 75 -0.58 -5.99 -24.43
N PRO A 76 -0.91 -5.78 -25.72
CA PRO A 76 0.10 -5.51 -26.73
C PRO A 76 0.70 -4.12 -26.50
N VAL A 77 2.03 -4.03 -26.46
CA VAL A 77 2.74 -2.75 -26.33
C VAL A 77 3.08 -2.23 -27.70
N ASN A 78 3.72 -3.04 -28.53
CA ASN A 78 4.03 -2.66 -29.90
C ASN A 78 4.28 -3.86 -30.81
N THR A 79 4.02 -3.70 -32.10
CA THR A 79 4.45 -4.63 -33.14
C THR A 79 5.22 -3.84 -34.20
N VAL A 80 6.52 -4.10 -34.31
CA VAL A 80 7.43 -3.34 -35.17
C VAL A 80 7.81 -4.17 -36.38
N TRP A 81 7.61 -3.61 -37.57
CA TRP A 81 7.94 -4.26 -38.83
C TRP A 81 9.29 -3.78 -39.36
N ALA A 82 10.01 -4.63 -40.09
CA ALA A 82 11.30 -4.28 -40.67
C ALA A 82 11.23 -3.18 -41.74
N ASN A 83 10.06 -2.97 -42.34
CA ASN A 83 9.79 -1.89 -43.28
C ASN A 83 9.18 -0.64 -42.60
N SER A 84 9.12 -0.60 -41.28
CA SER A 84 8.67 0.60 -40.55
C SER A 84 9.64 1.75 -40.83
N THR A 85 9.08 2.95 -40.91
CA THR A 85 9.82 4.18 -41.17
C THR A 85 10.15 4.90 -39.85
N ASP A 86 10.92 5.98 -39.92
CA ASP A 86 11.18 6.83 -38.74
C ASP A 86 9.91 7.59 -38.28
N ASP A 87 8.90 7.69 -39.14
CA ASP A 87 7.59 8.30 -38.81
C ASP A 87 6.71 7.35 -37.98
N ASP A 88 6.95 6.04 -38.05
CA ASP A 88 6.30 5.06 -37.18
C ASP A 88 6.96 5.16 -35.79
N THR A 89 6.17 5.47 -34.76
CA THR A 89 6.73 5.73 -33.43
C THR A 89 6.00 4.95 -32.33
N ALA A 90 6.75 4.62 -31.28
CA ALA A 90 6.26 4.01 -30.06
C ALA A 90 6.31 5.02 -28.90
N ALA A 91 5.42 4.89 -27.92
CA ALA A 91 5.48 5.75 -26.74
C ALA A 91 6.75 5.47 -25.91
N GLU A 92 7.51 6.52 -25.57
CA GLU A 92 8.68 6.42 -24.68
C GLU A 92 8.29 5.81 -23.31
N TRP A 93 7.06 6.11 -22.87
CA TRP A 93 6.52 5.69 -21.59
C TRP A 93 6.69 4.20 -21.32
N ALA A 94 6.32 3.37 -22.30
CA ALA A 94 6.37 1.92 -22.20
C ALA A 94 7.81 1.38 -22.05
N TYR A 95 8.85 2.14 -22.38
CA TYR A 95 10.24 1.66 -22.30
C TYR A 95 11.07 2.35 -21.22
N LYS A 96 10.48 3.33 -20.52
CA LYS A 96 11.16 4.14 -19.51
C LYS A 96 10.43 4.23 -18.19
N PHE A 97 9.14 4.59 -18.19
CA PHE A 97 8.41 4.94 -16.98
C PHE A 97 7.55 3.79 -16.44
N ASP A 98 7.09 2.92 -17.33
CA ASP A 98 6.29 1.74 -17.03
C ASP A 98 7.03 0.74 -16.10
N SER A 99 6.34 0.12 -15.13
CA SER A 99 6.90 -0.93 -14.25
C SER A 99 7.50 -2.09 -15.04
N THR A 100 6.83 -2.50 -16.11
CA THR A 100 7.24 -3.61 -16.98
C THR A 100 8.56 -3.34 -17.71
N SER A 101 8.98 -2.08 -17.81
CA SER A 101 10.23 -1.67 -18.47
C SER A 101 11.48 -1.79 -17.58
N ILE A 102 11.33 -2.07 -16.28
CA ILE A 102 12.46 -2.26 -15.35
C ILE A 102 13.34 -3.43 -15.81
N ALA A 103 12.76 -4.59 -16.15
CA ALA A 103 13.49 -5.76 -16.62
C ALA A 103 14.31 -5.47 -17.88
N TRP A 104 13.70 -4.79 -18.84
CA TRP A 104 14.35 -4.36 -20.08
C TRP A 104 15.58 -3.49 -19.81
N ARG A 105 15.42 -2.46 -18.98
CA ARG A 105 16.53 -1.56 -18.62
C ARG A 105 17.61 -2.28 -17.83
N ALA A 106 17.25 -3.17 -16.92
CA ALA A 106 18.21 -3.90 -16.10
C ALA A 106 19.09 -4.83 -16.96
N CYS A 107 18.49 -5.59 -17.89
CA CYS A 107 19.23 -6.41 -18.85
C CYS A 107 20.10 -5.55 -19.77
N THR A 108 19.55 -4.43 -20.26
CA THR A 108 20.27 -3.49 -21.12
C THR A 108 21.49 -2.89 -20.43
N GLN A 109 21.34 -2.44 -19.18
CA GLN A 109 22.44 -1.89 -18.39
C GLN A 109 23.49 -2.95 -18.07
N HIS A 110 23.06 -4.18 -17.77
CA HIS A 110 23.97 -5.28 -17.49
C HIS A 110 24.81 -5.66 -18.71
N TRP A 111 24.20 -5.77 -19.89
CA TRP A 111 24.91 -6.10 -21.14
C TRP A 111 25.51 -4.88 -21.85
N ASN A 112 25.33 -3.67 -21.31
CA ASN A 112 25.84 -2.42 -21.85
C ASN A 112 25.46 -2.21 -23.34
N LEU A 113 24.19 -2.40 -23.67
CA LEU A 113 23.69 -2.32 -25.04
C LEU A 113 23.69 -0.86 -25.54
N THR A 114 24.39 -0.61 -26.65
CA THR A 114 24.55 0.74 -27.22
C THR A 114 23.39 1.16 -28.12
N SER A 115 22.59 0.21 -28.62
CA SER A 115 21.35 0.49 -29.34
C SER A 115 20.26 1.12 -28.47
N TRP A 116 20.38 1.01 -27.14
CA TRP A 116 19.44 1.58 -26.21
C TRP A 116 19.73 3.06 -25.96
N PRO A 117 18.80 3.98 -26.28
CA PRO A 117 19.00 5.39 -26.02
C PRO A 117 19.27 5.66 -24.54
N SER A 118 20.33 6.42 -24.25
CA SER A 118 20.74 6.74 -22.87
C SER A 118 19.65 7.43 -22.06
N CYS A 119 18.77 8.18 -22.73
CA CYS A 119 17.65 8.87 -22.09
C CYS A 119 16.58 7.91 -21.54
N LEU A 120 16.44 6.69 -22.09
CA LEU A 120 15.56 5.65 -21.55
C LEU A 120 16.14 5.02 -20.28
N LEU A 121 17.45 5.13 -20.07
CA LEU A 121 18.14 4.66 -18.86
C LEU A 121 18.23 5.74 -17.77
N TYR A 122 17.46 6.82 -17.90
CA TYR A 122 17.49 7.98 -16.99
C TYR A 122 18.83 8.73 -16.94
N ASN A 123 19.71 8.55 -17.92
CA ASN A 123 20.98 9.29 -18.03
C ASN A 123 20.83 10.67 -18.68
N GLY A 124 19.60 11.07 -19.05
CA GLY A 124 19.29 12.36 -19.66
C GLY A 124 17.81 12.49 -20.03
N THR A 125 17.41 13.68 -20.46
CA THR A 125 16.06 13.93 -21.01
C THR A 125 15.95 13.37 -22.41
N CYS A 126 14.85 12.67 -22.72
CA CYS A 126 14.61 12.24 -24.09
C CYS A 126 14.18 13.44 -24.95
N PRO A 127 14.60 13.49 -26.24
CA PRO A 127 14.31 14.61 -27.13
C PRO A 127 12.83 14.67 -27.55
N SER A 128 12.14 13.54 -27.51
CA SER A 128 10.73 13.36 -27.89
C SER A 128 10.07 12.38 -26.92
N PRO A 129 8.76 12.52 -26.62
CA PRO A 129 7.97 11.53 -25.87
C PRO A 129 7.74 10.22 -26.64
N THR A 130 8.28 10.09 -27.85
CA THR A 130 8.16 8.92 -28.70
C THR A 130 9.52 8.41 -29.19
N ILE A 131 9.59 7.12 -29.49
CA ILE A 131 10.78 6.42 -29.99
C ILE A 131 10.50 5.98 -31.44
N PRO A 132 11.37 6.29 -32.41
CA PRO A 132 11.23 5.78 -33.78
C PRO A 132 11.24 4.26 -33.82
N ALA A 133 10.38 3.67 -34.65
CA ALA A 133 10.25 2.22 -34.83
C ALA A 133 11.58 1.56 -35.23
N VAL A 134 12.38 2.24 -36.06
CA VAL A 134 13.71 1.77 -36.46
C VAL A 134 14.65 1.63 -35.26
N THR A 135 14.63 2.60 -34.34
CA THR A 135 15.41 2.54 -33.10
C THR A 135 14.90 1.42 -32.21
N LEU A 136 13.57 1.29 -32.08
CA LEU A 136 12.96 0.26 -31.26
C LEU A 136 13.28 -1.16 -31.75
N LEU A 137 13.24 -1.37 -33.07
CA LEU A 137 13.61 -2.63 -33.70
C LEU A 137 15.06 -3.02 -33.35
N ARG A 138 16.00 -2.07 -33.44
CA ARG A 138 17.41 -2.31 -33.08
C ARG A 138 17.58 -2.62 -31.59
N MET A 139 16.88 -1.89 -30.73
CA MET A 139 16.90 -2.11 -29.27
C MET A 139 16.46 -3.54 -28.91
N MET A 140 15.34 -3.99 -29.49
CA MET A 140 14.81 -5.33 -29.27
C MET A 140 15.69 -6.41 -29.88
N ASP A 141 16.24 -6.19 -31.09
CA ASP A 141 17.11 -7.16 -31.76
C ASP A 141 18.41 -7.40 -31.00
N ASP A 142 19.05 -6.33 -30.52
CA ASP A 142 20.26 -6.43 -29.72
C ASP A 142 19.98 -7.14 -28.40
N LEU A 143 18.86 -6.83 -27.75
CA LEU A 143 18.48 -7.46 -26.48
C LEU A 143 18.26 -8.97 -26.64
N ILE A 144 17.51 -9.40 -27.66
CA ILE A 144 17.29 -10.82 -27.95
C ILE A 144 18.61 -11.50 -28.33
N THR A 145 19.44 -10.85 -29.15
CA THR A 145 20.72 -11.42 -29.59
C THR A 145 21.67 -11.63 -28.41
N HIS A 146 21.74 -10.67 -27.48
CA HIS A 146 22.51 -10.83 -26.25
C HIS A 146 21.93 -11.89 -25.33
N ALA A 147 20.61 -11.95 -25.14
CA ALA A 147 19.96 -12.99 -24.35
C ALA A 147 20.18 -14.40 -24.92
N ALA A 148 20.18 -14.55 -26.25
CA ALA A 148 20.49 -15.80 -26.93
C ALA A 148 21.93 -16.25 -26.74
N SER A 149 22.87 -15.29 -26.63
CA SER A 149 24.29 -15.56 -26.37
C SER A 149 24.63 -15.68 -24.88
N ALA A 150 23.71 -15.30 -23.99
CA ALA A 150 23.93 -15.29 -22.57
C ALA A 150 23.98 -16.73 -22.04
N ASP A 151 25.18 -17.25 -21.87
CA ASP A 151 25.44 -18.56 -21.29
C ASP A 151 25.34 -18.47 -19.76
N GLY A 152 24.10 -18.37 -19.27
CA GLY A 152 23.82 -17.92 -17.91
C GLY A 152 23.48 -19.02 -16.92
N SER A 153 24.09 -20.22 -16.96
CA SER A 153 24.18 -21.12 -15.79
C SER A 153 24.96 -22.41 -16.06
N LEU A 154 25.74 -22.85 -15.06
CA LEU A 154 26.32 -24.20 -14.93
C LEU A 154 25.29 -25.35 -15.04
N LEU A 155 23.99 -25.05 -15.04
CA LEU A 155 22.86 -25.97 -15.17
C LEU A 155 22.41 -26.20 -16.62
N SER A 156 22.77 -25.33 -17.57
CA SER A 156 22.39 -25.48 -19.00
C SER A 156 23.28 -26.51 -19.74
N ARG A 157 23.52 -27.67 -19.12
CA ARG A 157 24.28 -28.78 -19.73
C ARG A 157 23.48 -29.58 -20.76
N ALA A 158 22.16 -29.42 -20.78
CA ALA A 158 21.32 -30.03 -21.79
C ALA A 158 21.37 -29.17 -23.06
N ARG A 159 21.82 -29.75 -24.19
CA ARG A 159 21.94 -29.06 -25.49
C ARG A 159 20.62 -28.48 -26.02
N ASP A 160 19.49 -28.90 -25.45
CA ASP A 160 18.16 -28.52 -25.89
C ASP A 160 17.41 -27.62 -24.89
N ALA A 161 18.02 -27.20 -23.78
CA ALA A 161 17.38 -26.32 -22.80
C ALA A 161 17.39 -24.83 -23.23
N PRO A 162 16.34 -24.06 -22.90
CA PRO A 162 16.32 -22.61 -23.08
C PRO A 162 17.51 -21.92 -22.41
N SER A 163 18.07 -20.89 -23.06
CA SER A 163 19.11 -20.06 -22.46
C SER A 163 18.48 -19.19 -21.38
N MET A 164 19.04 -19.20 -20.18
CA MET A 164 18.54 -18.42 -19.05
C MET A 164 19.64 -17.51 -18.51
N PHE A 165 19.25 -16.30 -18.17
CA PHE A 165 20.07 -15.35 -17.43
C PHE A 165 19.27 -14.73 -16.30
N VAL A 166 19.85 -14.66 -15.10
CA VAL A 166 19.21 -14.08 -13.91
C VAL A 166 20.06 -12.97 -13.35
N LEU A 167 19.44 -11.83 -13.06
CA LEU A 167 20.06 -10.70 -12.40
C LEU A 167 19.18 -10.19 -11.27
N ARG A 168 19.78 -9.43 -10.36
CA ARG A 168 19.06 -8.68 -9.32
C ARG A 168 19.21 -7.19 -9.61
N ALA A 169 18.09 -6.51 -9.80
CA ALA A 169 18.07 -5.07 -10.08
C ALA A 169 17.59 -4.29 -8.86
N ARG A 170 18.18 -3.11 -8.66
CA ARG A 170 17.67 -2.11 -7.72
C ARG A 170 17.01 -1.01 -8.53
N TYR A 171 15.80 -0.63 -8.14
CA TYR A 171 15.06 0.43 -8.80
C TYR A 171 14.52 1.44 -7.78
N LYS A 172 14.15 2.62 -8.26
CA LYS A 172 13.52 3.67 -7.47
C LYS A 172 12.29 4.13 -8.24
N ILE A 173 11.15 4.20 -7.56
CA ILE A 173 9.92 4.73 -8.13
C ILE A 173 9.73 6.13 -7.56
N GLN A 174 9.46 7.08 -8.45
CA GLN A 174 9.02 8.42 -8.09
C GLN A 174 7.65 8.64 -8.69
N ASP A 175 6.63 8.58 -7.86
CA ASP A 175 5.23 8.65 -8.29
C ASP A 175 4.52 9.87 -7.67
N ARG A 176 4.92 10.26 -6.46
CA ARG A 176 4.14 11.20 -5.65
C ARG A 176 4.82 12.52 -5.42
N VAL A 177 4.00 13.51 -5.08
CA VAL A 177 4.47 14.84 -4.69
C VAL A 177 5.47 14.75 -3.54
N HIS A 178 5.25 13.90 -2.53
CA HIS A 178 6.19 13.78 -1.42
C HIS A 178 7.50 13.07 -1.80
N ASP A 179 7.50 12.20 -2.81
CA ASP A 179 8.73 11.62 -3.36
C ASP A 179 9.57 12.71 -4.02
N HIS A 180 8.92 13.71 -4.61
CA HIS A 180 9.58 14.86 -5.22
C HIS A 180 10.05 15.90 -4.19
N VAL A 181 9.20 16.23 -3.21
CA VAL A 181 9.48 17.28 -2.22
C VAL A 181 10.48 16.81 -1.15
N PHE A 182 10.39 15.54 -0.73
CA PHE A 182 11.22 14.99 0.34
C PHE A 182 11.79 13.60 -0.02
N PRO A 183 12.59 13.50 -1.10
CA PRO A 183 13.09 12.23 -1.61
C PRO A 183 13.95 11.47 -0.59
N GLN A 184 14.66 12.17 0.29
CA GLN A 184 15.51 11.53 1.31
C GLN A 184 14.74 10.71 2.34
N TRP A 185 13.44 10.98 2.50
CA TRP A 185 12.60 10.32 3.51
C TRP A 185 11.56 9.40 2.91
N PHE A 186 11.07 9.69 1.69
CA PHE A 186 9.98 8.92 1.09
C PHE A 186 10.34 8.21 -0.20
N LEU A 187 11.46 8.53 -0.86
CA LEU A 187 11.82 7.85 -2.11
C LEU A 187 12.19 6.40 -1.82
N TRP A 188 11.26 5.52 -2.12
CA TRP A 188 11.39 4.10 -1.89
C TRP A 188 12.35 3.47 -2.92
N SER A 189 13.23 2.60 -2.44
CA SER A 189 14.16 1.84 -3.28
C SER A 189 13.78 0.36 -3.22
N GLY A 190 13.26 -0.14 -4.33
CA GLY A 190 12.89 -1.54 -4.48
C GLY A 190 14.05 -2.38 -4.98
N MET A 191 13.99 -3.67 -4.66
CA MET A 191 14.82 -4.70 -5.26
C MET A 191 13.92 -5.65 -6.04
N THR A 192 14.37 -6.10 -7.20
CA THR A 192 13.63 -7.06 -8.02
C THR A 192 14.57 -8.11 -8.57
N THR A 193 14.06 -9.32 -8.71
CA THR A 193 14.71 -10.37 -9.50
C THR A 193 14.22 -10.26 -10.93
N VAL A 194 15.14 -10.31 -11.89
CA VAL A 194 14.83 -10.31 -13.32
C VAL A 194 15.46 -11.56 -13.92
N GLN A 195 14.64 -12.29 -14.67
CA GLN A 195 15.06 -13.48 -15.40
C GLN A 195 14.74 -13.28 -16.88
N ALA A 196 15.78 -13.39 -17.71
CA ALA A 196 15.65 -13.47 -19.15
C ALA A 196 15.74 -14.95 -19.57
N THR A 197 14.69 -15.46 -20.21
CA THR A 197 14.65 -16.82 -20.76
C THR A 197 14.46 -16.74 -22.27
N TYR A 198 15.43 -17.21 -23.02
CA TYR A 198 15.43 -17.23 -24.48
C TYR A 198 15.16 -18.65 -25.00
N TYR A 199 14.19 -18.75 -25.91
CA TYR A 199 13.84 -19.97 -26.61
C TYR A 199 14.30 -19.89 -28.06
N ALA A 200 15.17 -20.82 -28.42
CA ALA A 200 15.72 -20.93 -29.75
C ALA A 200 14.69 -21.48 -30.75
N PRO A 201 14.87 -21.21 -32.06
CA PRO A 201 13.89 -21.59 -33.07
C PRO A 201 13.65 -23.10 -33.19
N ASN A 202 14.66 -23.92 -32.93
CA ASN A 202 14.52 -25.38 -32.91
C ASN A 202 13.59 -25.86 -31.79
N GLN A 203 13.64 -25.23 -30.61
CA GLN A 203 12.77 -25.54 -29.46
C GLN A 203 11.31 -25.18 -29.78
N ILE A 204 11.11 -24.03 -30.43
CA ILE A 204 9.79 -23.56 -30.86
C ILE A 204 9.25 -24.39 -32.03
N ALA A 205 10.10 -24.82 -32.97
CA ALA A 205 9.67 -25.64 -34.09
C ALA A 205 9.30 -27.07 -33.65
N ALA A 206 9.97 -27.62 -32.64
CA ALA A 206 9.67 -28.95 -32.10
C ALA A 206 8.24 -29.06 -31.53
N SER A 207 7.68 -27.97 -31.02
CA SER A 207 6.30 -27.95 -30.50
C SER A 207 5.27 -28.17 -31.61
N LYS A 208 5.48 -27.56 -32.79
CA LYS A 208 4.59 -27.69 -33.96
C LYS A 208 4.31 -29.14 -34.38
N ALA A 209 5.22 -30.06 -34.06
CA ALA A 209 5.12 -31.47 -34.44
C ALA A 209 4.33 -32.36 -33.46
N SER A 210 4.07 -31.94 -32.21
CA SER A 210 3.50 -32.85 -31.20
C SER A 210 2.55 -32.24 -30.17
N ARG A 211 2.76 -30.99 -29.72
CA ARG A 211 1.95 -30.29 -28.69
C ARG A 211 2.12 -28.76 -28.78
N PRO A 212 1.12 -27.95 -28.37
CA PRO A 212 1.31 -26.51 -28.24
C PRO A 212 2.56 -26.18 -27.43
N PHE A 213 3.30 -25.16 -27.85
CA PHE A 213 4.48 -24.69 -27.13
C PHE A 213 4.10 -24.29 -25.72
N ASP A 214 4.78 -24.83 -24.71
CA ASP A 214 4.59 -24.42 -23.31
C ASP A 214 5.93 -23.93 -22.73
N PRO A 215 6.07 -22.62 -22.44
CA PRO A 215 7.28 -22.08 -21.83
C PRO A 215 7.55 -22.68 -20.43
N CYS A 216 6.53 -23.17 -19.73
CA CYS A 216 6.64 -23.74 -18.39
C CYS A 216 6.95 -25.25 -18.37
N ALA A 217 7.09 -25.90 -19.54
CA ALA A 217 7.40 -27.33 -19.60
C ALA A 217 8.85 -27.69 -19.21
N TRP A 218 9.75 -26.70 -19.17
CA TRP A 218 11.19 -26.89 -18.97
C TRP A 218 11.58 -26.76 -17.48
N VAL A 219 11.45 -27.83 -16.70
CA VAL A 219 11.63 -27.80 -15.23
C VAL A 219 12.91 -27.09 -14.76
N ASP A 220 14.04 -27.35 -15.40
CA ASP A 220 15.35 -26.77 -15.00
C ASP A 220 15.61 -25.36 -15.55
N SER A 221 14.78 -24.91 -16.50
CA SER A 221 14.99 -23.65 -17.23
C SER A 221 13.72 -22.80 -17.42
N GLN A 222 12.69 -23.06 -16.61
CA GLN A 222 11.42 -22.38 -16.74
C GLN A 222 11.51 -20.92 -16.27
N PRO A 223 10.77 -20.00 -16.92
CA PRO A 223 10.62 -18.62 -16.49
C PRO A 223 10.14 -18.52 -15.03
N GLN A 224 10.58 -17.49 -14.31
CA GLN A 224 10.21 -17.27 -12.91
C GLN A 224 8.69 -17.24 -12.72
N TYR A 225 7.97 -16.70 -13.70
CA TYR A 225 6.53 -16.64 -13.57
C TYR A 225 5.95 -18.07 -13.44
N CYS A 226 6.46 -19.11 -14.08
CA CYS A 226 5.88 -20.46 -14.01
C CYS A 226 5.73 -21.07 -12.60
N PHE A 227 6.39 -20.52 -11.57
CA PHE A 227 6.25 -20.93 -10.17
C PHE A 227 5.13 -20.22 -9.38
N GLY A 228 4.56 -19.14 -9.92
CA GLY A 228 3.57 -18.31 -9.22
C GLY A 228 2.12 -18.82 -9.33
N PRO A 229 1.24 -18.47 -8.37
CA PRO A 229 -0.16 -18.88 -8.36
C PRO A 229 -1.03 -17.97 -9.24
N TRP A 230 -0.78 -17.96 -10.56
CA TRP A 230 -1.49 -17.04 -11.46
C TRP A 230 -2.98 -17.36 -11.58
N PRO A 231 -3.85 -16.36 -11.44
CA PRO A 231 -5.25 -16.52 -11.82
C PRO A 231 -5.35 -16.59 -13.36
N SER A 232 -6.44 -17.19 -13.86
CA SER A 232 -6.83 -17.04 -15.27
C SER A 232 -7.11 -15.57 -15.57
N PHE A 233 -6.68 -15.06 -16.73
CA PHE A 233 -6.91 -13.67 -17.17
C PHE A 233 -8.29 -13.56 -17.83
N PRO A 234 -9.31 -12.93 -17.19
CA PRO A 234 -10.63 -12.84 -17.81
C PRO A 234 -10.72 -11.72 -18.87
N HIS A 235 -9.81 -10.74 -18.85
CA HIS A 235 -9.90 -9.52 -19.65
C HIS A 235 -8.52 -9.03 -20.14
N ASP A 236 -8.46 -8.49 -21.36
CA ASP A 236 -7.39 -7.59 -21.84
C ASP A 236 -7.63 -6.16 -21.28
N ILE A 237 -6.61 -5.29 -21.25
CA ILE A 237 -6.73 -3.86 -20.87
C ILE A 237 -7.81 -3.13 -21.68
N SER A 238 -8.08 -3.55 -22.91
CA SER A 238 -9.18 -3.04 -23.75
C SER A 238 -10.58 -3.44 -23.27
N GLY A 239 -10.70 -4.24 -22.21
CA GLY A 239 -11.96 -4.81 -21.73
C GLY A 239 -12.48 -5.96 -22.60
N ALA A 240 -11.74 -6.36 -23.65
CA ALA A 240 -12.08 -7.51 -24.47
C ALA A 240 -11.95 -8.78 -23.63
N LEU A 241 -12.98 -9.65 -23.69
CA LEU A 241 -12.93 -10.96 -23.07
C LEU A 241 -11.81 -11.79 -23.70
N MET A 242 -10.81 -12.13 -22.91
CA MET A 242 -9.93 -13.24 -23.27
C MET A 242 -10.72 -14.55 -23.11
N PRO A 243 -10.42 -15.60 -23.90
CA PRO A 243 -11.04 -16.90 -23.71
C PRO A 243 -10.93 -17.33 -22.25
N ALA A 244 -12.06 -17.69 -21.63
CA ALA A 244 -12.10 -18.11 -20.23
C ALA A 244 -11.02 -19.18 -19.99
N SER A 245 -10.08 -18.93 -19.06
CA SER A 245 -8.93 -19.78 -18.68
C SER A 245 -7.57 -19.59 -19.39
N SER A 246 -7.27 -18.45 -20.05
CA SER A 246 -5.90 -18.23 -20.54
C SER A 246 -4.95 -17.84 -19.41
N TYR A 247 -4.08 -18.77 -18.98
CA TYR A 247 -2.86 -18.46 -18.23
C TYR A 247 -1.85 -17.74 -19.12
N ILE A 248 -0.87 -17.02 -18.53
CA ILE A 248 0.22 -16.36 -19.28
C ILE A 248 0.85 -17.31 -20.31
N SER A 249 1.17 -18.54 -19.90
CA SER A 249 1.78 -19.54 -20.79
C SER A 249 0.90 -19.91 -21.98
N THR A 250 -0.42 -20.01 -21.78
CA THR A 250 -1.38 -20.35 -22.84
C THR A 250 -1.52 -19.20 -23.84
N ASP A 251 -1.51 -17.97 -23.36
CA ASP A 251 -1.58 -16.80 -24.24
C ASP A 251 -0.31 -16.65 -25.08
N ILE A 252 0.86 -16.82 -24.46
CA ILE A 252 2.15 -16.85 -25.17
C ILE A 252 2.15 -17.93 -26.26
N ALA A 253 1.68 -19.14 -25.93
CA ALA A 253 1.59 -20.25 -26.89
C ALA A 253 0.71 -19.90 -28.09
N ARG A 254 -0.46 -19.30 -27.84
CA ARG A 254 -1.43 -18.87 -28.86
C ARG A 254 -0.86 -17.77 -29.76
N ARG A 255 -0.18 -16.78 -29.19
CA ARG A 255 0.48 -15.71 -29.97
C ARG A 255 1.58 -16.28 -30.85
N LEU A 256 2.40 -17.18 -30.30
CA LEU A 256 3.46 -17.84 -31.04
C LEU A 256 2.91 -18.66 -32.21
N GLN A 257 1.83 -19.41 -32.00
CA GLN A 257 1.13 -20.15 -33.04
C GLN A 257 0.61 -19.21 -34.15
N THR A 258 0.03 -18.07 -33.79
CA THR A 258 -0.47 -17.07 -34.75
C THR A 258 0.66 -16.59 -35.68
N TRP A 259 1.83 -16.27 -35.12
CA TRP A 259 2.99 -15.88 -35.92
C TRP A 259 3.58 -17.04 -36.76
N GLN A 260 3.56 -18.28 -36.24
CA GLN A 260 3.98 -19.47 -37.00
C GLN A 260 3.07 -19.78 -38.19
N GLU A 261 1.77 -19.50 -38.07
CA GLU A 261 0.79 -19.65 -39.15
C GLU A 261 0.94 -18.55 -40.19
N GLN A 262 1.19 -17.32 -39.76
CA GLN A 262 1.40 -16.17 -40.65
C GLN A 262 2.73 -16.24 -41.42
N PHE A 263 3.78 -16.79 -40.81
CA PHE A 263 5.12 -16.89 -41.40
C PHE A 263 5.66 -18.34 -41.42
N PRO A 264 5.08 -19.24 -42.23
CA PRO A 264 5.38 -20.67 -42.17
C PRO A 264 6.81 -21.04 -42.58
N THR A 265 7.47 -20.19 -43.36
CA THR A 265 8.85 -20.38 -43.86
C THR A 265 9.89 -19.62 -43.05
N SER A 266 9.45 -18.80 -42.08
CA SER A 266 10.35 -17.98 -41.28
C SER A 266 10.77 -18.70 -40.00
N ILE A 267 11.86 -18.22 -39.42
CA ILE A 267 12.43 -18.67 -38.16
C ILE A 267 11.89 -17.76 -37.06
N ILE A 268 11.38 -18.34 -35.99
CA ILE A 268 10.78 -17.60 -34.88
C ILE A 268 11.56 -17.93 -33.61
N ASP A 269 11.98 -16.91 -32.88
CA ASP A 269 12.50 -17.02 -31.52
C ASP A 269 11.67 -16.20 -30.53
N LEU A 270 11.78 -16.55 -29.25
CA LEU A 270 11.01 -15.95 -28.17
C LEU A 270 11.96 -15.59 -27.02
N LEU A 271 11.90 -14.34 -26.58
CA LEU A 271 12.50 -13.90 -25.33
C LEU A 271 11.40 -13.59 -24.32
N ILE A 272 11.49 -14.19 -23.14
CA ILE A 272 10.64 -13.88 -22.00
C ILE A 272 11.50 -13.18 -20.95
N LEU A 273 11.09 -11.98 -20.56
CA LEU A 273 11.65 -11.26 -19.41
C LEU A 273 10.64 -11.35 -18.28
N SER A 274 10.95 -12.17 -17.28
CA SER A 274 10.16 -12.26 -16.05
C SER A 274 10.78 -11.39 -14.97
N GLN A 275 9.94 -10.64 -14.27
CA GLN A 275 10.31 -9.80 -13.17
C GLN A 275 9.43 -10.12 -11.97
N SER A 276 10.03 -10.18 -10.80
CA SER A 276 9.30 -10.27 -9.53
C SER A 276 10.02 -9.42 -8.49
N SER A 277 9.31 -8.44 -7.95
CA SER A 277 9.82 -7.60 -6.90
C SER A 277 10.04 -8.41 -5.62
N ASP A 278 11.02 -8.01 -4.82
CA ASP A 278 11.09 -8.53 -3.46
C ASP A 278 9.80 -8.15 -2.71
N PRO A 279 9.30 -9.03 -1.81
CA PRO A 279 8.13 -8.71 -1.00
C PRO A 279 8.39 -7.47 -0.14
N ASP A 280 7.63 -6.39 -0.36
CA ASP A 280 7.67 -5.17 0.43
C ASP A 280 6.87 -5.36 1.73
N ALA A 281 7.42 -6.18 2.63
CA ALA A 281 6.79 -6.53 3.89
C ALA A 281 6.86 -5.37 4.89
N SER A 282 5.69 -4.96 5.42
CA SER A 282 5.62 -4.07 6.58
C SER A 282 6.14 -4.82 7.81
N ARG A 283 7.42 -4.61 8.14
CA ARG A 283 8.06 -5.28 9.29
C ARG A 283 7.69 -4.69 10.64
N ASP A 284 7.07 -3.51 10.64
CA ASP A 284 6.86 -2.69 11.84
C ASP A 284 5.46 -2.87 12.46
N SER A 285 4.76 -3.95 12.10
CA SER A 285 3.39 -4.19 12.50
C SER A 285 3.14 -5.57 13.08
N ALA A 286 2.04 -5.69 13.83
CA ALA A 286 1.65 -6.96 14.44
C ALA A 286 1.07 -7.95 13.41
N SER A 287 0.38 -7.45 12.38
CA SER A 287 -0.01 -8.26 11.22
C SER A 287 1.11 -8.29 10.19
N TYR A 288 1.22 -9.41 9.48
CA TYR A 288 1.99 -9.48 8.25
C TYR A 288 1.21 -8.83 7.11
N THR A 289 1.86 -7.92 6.39
CA THR A 289 1.34 -7.36 5.14
C THR A 289 2.53 -7.16 4.22
N SER A 290 2.46 -7.73 3.03
CA SER A 290 3.50 -7.61 2.02
C SER A 290 2.88 -7.43 0.65
N THR A 291 3.54 -6.65 -0.19
CA THR A 291 3.14 -6.48 -1.58
C THR A 291 4.26 -6.97 -2.48
N THR A 292 3.89 -7.72 -3.51
CA THR A 292 4.80 -8.19 -4.55
C THR A 292 4.23 -7.78 -5.89
N ILE A 293 5.02 -7.11 -6.71
CA ILE A 293 4.69 -6.78 -8.10
C ILE A 293 5.42 -7.76 -9.00
N PHE A 294 4.73 -8.24 -10.03
CA PHE A 294 5.31 -9.13 -11.02
C PHE A 294 4.99 -8.64 -12.42
N ASP A 295 5.96 -8.79 -13.31
CA ASP A 295 5.83 -8.38 -14.71
C ASP A 295 6.42 -9.47 -15.60
N VAL A 296 5.78 -9.73 -16.73
CA VAL A 296 6.29 -10.63 -17.77
C VAL A 296 6.22 -9.90 -19.09
N SER A 297 7.37 -9.60 -19.69
CA SER A 297 7.44 -9.11 -21.06
C SER A 297 7.82 -10.22 -22.00
N THR A 298 7.16 -10.27 -23.15
CA THR A 298 7.40 -11.29 -24.18
C THR A 298 7.72 -10.60 -25.48
N ILE A 299 8.81 -11.05 -26.10
CA ILE A 299 9.31 -10.51 -27.35
C ILE A 299 9.42 -11.66 -28.32
N ILE A 300 8.52 -11.69 -29.31
CA ILE A 300 8.55 -12.67 -30.40
C ILE A 300 9.23 -12.00 -31.57
N ARG A 301 10.32 -12.60 -32.06
CA ARG A 301 11.05 -12.10 -33.23
C ARG A 301 10.95 -13.13 -34.35
N VAL A 302 10.46 -12.65 -35.49
CA VAL A 302 10.35 -13.42 -36.73
C VAL A 302 11.47 -12.99 -37.66
N ARG A 303 12.22 -13.96 -38.17
CA ARG A 303 13.39 -13.75 -39.04
C ARG A 303 13.29 -14.59 -40.30
N THR A 304 13.81 -14.05 -41.39
CA THR A 304 14.12 -14.85 -42.58
C THR A 304 15.63 -14.96 -42.70
N CYS A 305 16.13 -16.18 -42.89
CA CYS A 305 17.54 -16.44 -43.10
C CYS A 305 17.76 -16.90 -44.53
N ASP A 306 18.70 -16.26 -45.21
CA ASP A 306 19.21 -16.65 -46.52
C ASP A 306 20.70 -16.99 -46.42
N SER A 307 21.35 -17.28 -47.54
CA SER A 307 22.79 -17.58 -47.57
C SER A 307 23.68 -16.39 -47.17
N GLY A 308 23.14 -15.17 -47.12
CA GLY A 308 23.83 -13.94 -46.74
C GLY A 308 23.64 -13.54 -45.27
N GLY A 309 22.72 -14.17 -44.53
CA GLY A 309 22.50 -13.95 -43.11
C GLY A 309 21.03 -14.04 -42.72
N CYS A 310 20.74 -13.69 -41.46
CA CYS A 310 19.37 -13.61 -40.95
C CYS A 310 18.95 -12.15 -40.82
N ARG A 311 17.79 -11.79 -41.37
CA ARG A 311 17.17 -10.48 -41.16
C ARG A 311 15.86 -10.62 -40.39
N THR A 312 15.64 -9.73 -39.45
CA THR A 312 14.36 -9.61 -38.73
C THR A 312 13.29 -9.05 -39.68
N LEU A 313 12.10 -9.64 -39.63
CA LEU A 313 10.90 -9.23 -40.39
C LEU A 313 9.92 -8.46 -39.52
N VAL A 314 9.66 -8.97 -38.32
CA VAL A 314 8.75 -8.37 -37.35
C VAL A 314 9.17 -8.71 -35.93
N MET A 315 8.91 -7.80 -35.01
CA MET A 315 9.03 -7.97 -33.57
C MET A 315 7.71 -7.63 -32.90
N ASP A 316 7.25 -8.51 -32.03
CA ASP A 316 6.02 -8.34 -31.26
C ASP A 316 6.36 -8.25 -29.77
N ASP A 317 6.03 -7.12 -29.14
CA ASP A 317 6.19 -6.83 -27.71
C ASP A 317 4.82 -6.88 -27.03
N HIS A 318 4.65 -7.88 -26.17
CA HIS A 318 3.44 -8.09 -25.41
C HIS A 318 3.77 -8.30 -23.94
N ARG A 319 3.00 -7.67 -23.05
CA ARG A 319 3.33 -7.61 -21.62
C ARG A 319 2.18 -8.04 -20.76
N TYR A 320 2.55 -8.62 -19.63
CA TYR A 320 1.68 -8.99 -18.55
C TYR A 320 2.18 -8.34 -17.27
N GLU A 321 1.29 -7.81 -16.45
CA GLU A 321 1.66 -7.20 -15.18
C GLU A 321 0.59 -7.45 -14.12
N GLY A 322 0.99 -7.45 -12.87
CA GLY A 322 0.09 -7.61 -11.75
C GLY A 322 0.77 -7.41 -10.41
N GLY A 323 -0.05 -7.32 -9.37
CA GLY A 323 0.39 -7.17 -8.00
C GLY A 323 -0.35 -8.13 -7.08
N GLU A 324 0.34 -8.62 -6.06
CA GLU A 324 -0.21 -9.51 -5.04
C GLU A 324 -0.01 -8.92 -3.65
N TYR A 325 -1.01 -9.10 -2.81
CA TYR A 325 -0.96 -8.87 -1.37
C TYR A 325 -0.85 -10.19 -0.63
N SER A 326 0.16 -10.29 0.23
CA SER A 326 0.23 -11.35 1.22
C SER A 326 -0.05 -10.78 2.61
N THR A 327 -1.14 -11.19 3.25
CA THR A 327 -1.53 -10.66 4.57
C THR A 327 -2.38 -11.60 5.41
N ASP A 328 -2.12 -11.62 6.71
CA ASP A 328 -2.88 -12.33 7.75
C ASP A 328 -3.85 -11.41 8.52
N VAL A 329 -4.06 -10.16 8.08
CA VAL A 329 -4.79 -9.13 8.84
C VAL A 329 -6.24 -9.55 9.17
N ILE A 330 -6.86 -10.38 8.33
CA ILE A 330 -8.21 -10.91 8.57
C ILE A 330 -8.22 -11.87 9.77
N GLU A 331 -7.17 -12.68 9.93
CA GLU A 331 -7.02 -13.59 11.07
C GLU A 331 -6.87 -12.83 12.39
N TRP A 332 -6.28 -11.64 12.34
CA TRP A 332 -6.13 -10.73 13.48
C TRP A 332 -7.39 -9.93 13.84
N LEU A 333 -8.43 -9.96 13.00
CA LEU A 333 -9.67 -9.20 13.21
C LEU A 333 -10.32 -9.45 14.58
N PRO A 334 -10.45 -10.70 15.09
CA PRO A 334 -11.06 -10.92 16.41
C PRO A 334 -10.29 -10.23 17.53
N VAL A 335 -8.95 -10.20 17.45
CA VAL A 335 -8.09 -9.54 18.43
C VAL A 335 -8.25 -8.02 18.33
N ALA A 336 -8.10 -7.45 17.14
CA ALA A 336 -8.24 -6.01 16.92
C ALA A 336 -9.63 -5.50 17.30
N SER A 337 -10.68 -6.23 16.94
CA SER A 337 -12.08 -5.93 17.30
C SER A 337 -12.29 -5.96 18.81
N SER A 338 -11.77 -7.00 19.49
CA SER A 338 -11.90 -7.13 20.95
C SER A 338 -11.21 -6.00 21.70
N LEU A 339 -10.01 -5.59 21.26
CA LEU A 339 -9.28 -4.46 21.82
C LEU A 339 -10.08 -3.15 21.67
N ARG A 340 -10.62 -2.89 20.47
CA ARG A 340 -11.42 -1.68 20.20
C ARG A 340 -12.71 -1.63 21.01
N TRP A 341 -13.46 -2.72 21.05
CA TRP A 341 -14.70 -2.77 21.84
C TRP A 341 -14.43 -2.62 23.33
N SER A 342 -13.38 -3.27 23.84
CA SER A 342 -12.99 -3.14 25.25
C SER A 342 -12.61 -1.70 25.58
N ALA A 343 -11.86 -1.03 24.71
CA ALA A 343 -11.51 0.38 24.86
C ALA A 343 -12.75 1.29 24.83
N GLN A 344 -13.65 1.06 23.86
CA GLN A 344 -14.88 1.83 23.68
C GLN A 344 -15.80 1.69 24.90
N VAL A 345 -16.04 0.47 25.37
CA VAL A 345 -16.87 0.19 26.56
C VAL A 345 -16.25 0.84 27.79
N TYR A 346 -14.94 0.69 28.00
CA TYR A 346 -14.24 1.32 29.10
C TYR A 346 -14.40 2.85 29.08
N PHE A 347 -14.32 3.47 27.90
CA PHE A 347 -14.56 4.90 27.76
C PHE A 347 -15.99 5.31 28.05
N LEU A 348 -16.98 4.54 27.59
CA LEU A 348 -18.39 4.82 27.88
C LEU A 348 -18.65 4.73 29.39
N VAL A 349 -18.09 3.73 30.07
CA VAL A 349 -18.17 3.61 31.54
C VAL A 349 -17.53 4.83 32.22
N ARG A 350 -16.36 5.30 31.75
CA ARG A 350 -15.73 6.52 32.28
C ARG A 350 -16.57 7.78 32.03
N LEU A 351 -17.19 7.90 30.86
CA LEU A 351 -18.03 9.05 30.52
C LEU A 351 -19.27 9.10 31.41
N VAL A 352 -19.95 7.95 31.58
CA VAL A 352 -21.08 7.81 32.50
C VAL A 352 -20.63 8.06 33.94
N GLY A 353 -19.49 7.51 34.35
CA GLY A 353 -18.93 7.74 35.68
C GLY A 353 -18.60 9.21 35.95
N ALA A 354 -18.09 9.95 34.95
CA ALA A 354 -17.84 11.39 35.06
C ALA A 354 -19.15 12.17 35.23
N TYR A 355 -20.19 11.82 34.47
CA TYR A 355 -21.52 12.43 34.61
C TYR A 355 -22.14 12.13 35.98
N VAL A 356 -22.13 10.85 36.42
CA VAL A 356 -22.64 10.42 37.73
C VAL A 356 -21.86 11.11 38.86
N GLY A 357 -20.53 11.23 38.74
CA GLY A 357 -19.70 11.96 39.69
C GLY A 357 -20.10 13.44 39.79
N CYS A 358 -20.34 14.10 38.65
CA CYS A 358 -20.86 15.47 38.62
C CYS A 358 -22.25 15.56 39.27
N PHE A 359 -23.12 14.59 38.99
CA PHE A 359 -24.47 14.53 39.55
C PHE A 359 -24.46 14.39 41.06
N ILE A 360 -23.69 13.45 41.60
CA ILE A 360 -23.52 13.25 43.05
C ILE A 360 -22.91 14.51 43.68
N ALA A 361 -21.88 15.09 43.07
CA ALA A 361 -21.24 16.30 43.58
C ALA A 361 -22.22 17.48 43.65
N ARG A 362 -23.03 17.70 42.60
CA ARG A 362 -24.06 18.75 42.58
C ARG A 362 -25.18 18.47 43.58
N ARG A 363 -25.60 17.22 43.76
CA ARG A 363 -26.65 16.84 44.73
C ARG A 363 -26.27 17.12 46.18
N GLN A 364 -24.97 17.13 46.49
CA GLN A 364 -24.44 17.40 47.83
C GLN A 364 -24.27 18.90 48.13
N GLU A 365 -24.46 19.79 47.16
CA GLU A 365 -24.40 21.23 47.38
C GLU A 365 -25.72 21.74 47.96
N ASP A 366 -25.65 22.57 49.01
CA ASP A 366 -26.81 23.09 49.75
C ASP A 366 -27.90 23.68 48.81
N THR A 367 -27.49 24.28 47.69
CA THR A 367 -28.37 24.84 46.65
C THR A 367 -29.26 23.79 45.94
N TYR A 368 -28.82 22.54 45.87
CA TYR A 368 -29.41 21.49 45.03
C TYR A 368 -29.85 20.23 45.81
N VAL A 369 -29.62 20.19 47.13
CA VAL A 369 -30.03 19.08 48.02
C VAL A 369 -31.52 18.78 47.88
N ASP A 370 -32.37 19.81 47.90
CA ASP A 370 -33.83 19.68 47.80
C ASP A 370 -34.39 19.90 46.38
N ALA A 371 -33.51 20.14 45.39
CA ALA A 371 -33.94 20.42 44.03
C ALA A 371 -34.52 19.16 43.34
N ASN A 372 -35.34 19.36 42.29
CA ASN A 372 -35.79 18.25 41.44
C ASN A 372 -34.59 17.60 40.71
N VAL A 373 -34.63 16.28 40.53
CA VAL A 373 -33.63 15.46 39.80
C VAL A 373 -33.26 16.07 38.45
N LEU A 374 -34.24 16.59 37.70
CA LEU A 374 -33.98 17.23 36.41
C LEU A 374 -33.07 18.46 36.53
N LYS A 375 -33.30 19.31 37.54
CA LYS A 375 -32.48 20.51 37.78
C LYS A 375 -31.04 20.13 38.16
N VAL A 376 -30.89 19.09 38.99
CA VAL A 376 -29.57 18.56 39.36
C VAL A 376 -28.87 17.93 38.14
N GLY A 377 -29.61 17.23 37.28
CA GLY A 377 -29.11 16.65 36.04
C GLY A 377 -28.58 17.70 35.06
N VAL A 378 -29.32 18.78 34.84
CA VAL A 378 -28.87 19.91 33.99
C VAL A 378 -27.64 20.59 34.58
N ALA A 379 -27.60 20.80 35.90
CA ALA A 379 -26.43 21.36 36.58
C ALA A 379 -25.21 20.42 36.44
N ALA A 380 -25.39 19.11 36.59
CA ALA A 380 -24.35 18.11 36.42
C ALA A 380 -23.79 18.09 34.99
N LEU A 381 -24.67 18.17 33.98
CA LEU A 381 -24.27 18.25 32.58
C LEU A 381 -23.45 19.53 32.32
N ARG A 382 -23.87 20.67 32.87
CA ARG A 382 -23.13 21.93 32.76
C ARG A 382 -21.74 21.83 33.40
N THR A 383 -21.63 21.22 34.58
CA THR A 383 -20.34 20.97 35.25
C THR A 383 -19.46 20.03 34.42
N MET A 384 -20.05 18.98 33.84
CA MET A 384 -19.32 18.05 32.96
C MET A 384 -18.78 18.75 31.70
N MET A 385 -19.52 19.68 31.10
CA MET A 385 -19.05 20.47 29.96
C MET A 385 -17.94 21.48 30.32
N GLN A 386 -17.76 21.77 31.61
CA GLN A 386 -16.64 22.58 32.11
C GLN A 386 -15.42 21.74 32.49
N LEU A 387 -15.61 20.42 32.70
CA LEU A 387 -14.49 19.52 32.94
C LEU A 387 -13.62 19.44 31.68
N PRO A 388 -12.29 19.53 31.81
CA PRO A 388 -11.41 19.36 30.67
C PRO A 388 -11.57 17.95 30.11
N CYS A 389 -12.05 17.82 28.87
CA CYS A 389 -12.37 16.52 28.24
C CYS A 389 -11.15 15.58 28.21
N GLN A 390 -9.93 16.14 28.15
CA GLN A 390 -8.69 15.37 28.23
C GLN A 390 -8.58 14.51 29.50
N SER A 391 -9.20 14.91 30.61
CA SER A 391 -9.19 14.11 31.84
C SER A 391 -9.98 12.81 31.70
N VAL A 392 -11.06 12.83 30.93
CA VAL A 392 -11.89 11.65 30.67
C VAL A 392 -11.23 10.78 29.61
N VAL A 393 -10.77 11.38 28.51
CA VAL A 393 -10.19 10.69 27.33
C VAL A 393 -8.77 10.17 27.60
N TRP A 394 -7.88 11.04 28.08
CA TRP A 394 -6.44 10.71 28.18
C TRP A 394 -6.01 10.36 29.60
N GLY A 395 -6.90 10.51 30.59
CA GLY A 395 -6.60 10.26 32.01
C GLY A 395 -6.51 8.78 32.40
N SER A 396 -6.64 7.84 31.46
CA SER A 396 -6.27 6.43 31.68
C SER A 396 -5.49 5.90 30.49
N PRO A 397 -4.42 5.13 30.71
CA PRO A 397 -3.65 4.52 29.64
C PRO A 397 -4.36 3.34 29.00
N ILE A 398 -5.26 2.66 29.72
CA ILE A 398 -5.86 1.39 29.28
C ILE A 398 -6.49 1.51 27.88
N PRO A 399 -7.46 2.41 27.65
CA PRO A 399 -8.13 2.43 26.36
C PRO A 399 -7.23 3.01 25.25
N VAL A 400 -6.30 3.90 25.60
CA VAL A 400 -5.31 4.45 24.65
C VAL A 400 -4.39 3.35 24.14
N VAL A 401 -3.88 2.51 25.04
CA VAL A 401 -3.06 1.34 24.70
C VAL A 401 -3.87 0.36 23.84
N PHE A 402 -5.13 0.07 24.20
CA PHE A 402 -5.94 -0.86 23.43
C PHE A 402 -6.23 -0.36 22.01
N TYR A 403 -6.59 0.91 21.84
CA TYR A 403 -6.76 1.48 20.50
C TYR A 403 -5.45 1.55 19.73
N ALA A 404 -4.33 1.90 20.37
CA ALA A 404 -3.02 1.94 19.74
C ALA A 404 -2.60 0.55 19.25
N LEU A 405 -2.73 -0.48 20.09
CA LEU A 405 -2.43 -1.87 19.72
C LEU A 405 -3.34 -2.36 18.58
N ALA A 406 -4.64 -2.10 18.67
CA ALA A 406 -5.57 -2.45 17.60
C ALA A 406 -5.22 -1.75 16.27
N HIS A 407 -4.77 -0.50 16.33
CA HIS A 407 -4.31 0.25 15.17
C HIS A 407 -3.01 -0.31 14.60
N THR A 408 -2.02 -0.70 15.42
CA THR A 408 -0.78 -1.34 14.92
C THR A 408 -1.02 -2.70 14.26
N ILE A 409 -2.17 -3.33 14.52
CA ILE A 409 -2.56 -4.60 13.90
C ILE A 409 -3.14 -4.38 12.50
N ASP A 410 -4.02 -3.41 12.27
CA ASP A 410 -4.69 -3.27 10.95
C ASP A 410 -4.19 -2.10 10.10
N ALA A 411 -3.43 -1.16 10.67
CA ALA A 411 -2.84 -0.04 9.95
C ALA A 411 -2.05 -0.42 8.70
N PRO A 412 -1.25 -1.50 8.66
CA PRO A 412 -0.41 -1.79 7.49
C PRO A 412 -1.24 -2.03 6.24
N MET A 413 -2.22 -2.93 6.31
CA MET A 413 -3.09 -3.23 5.18
C MET A 413 -4.00 -2.04 4.86
N VAL A 414 -4.53 -1.34 5.87
CA VAL A 414 -5.37 -0.15 5.64
C VAL A 414 -4.60 0.95 4.91
N TYR A 415 -3.36 1.22 5.31
CA TYR A 415 -2.53 2.21 4.64
C TYR A 415 -1.99 1.73 3.30
N ARG A 416 -1.81 0.43 3.10
CA ARG A 416 -1.45 -0.13 1.80
C ARG A 416 -2.57 0.02 0.78
N VAL A 417 -3.80 -0.40 1.12
CA VAL A 417 -4.98 -0.18 0.28
C VAL A 417 -5.22 1.30 0.01
N LEU A 418 -4.93 2.15 0.99
CA LEU A 418 -5.00 3.58 0.79
C LEU A 418 -3.91 4.09 -0.15
N TYR A 419 -2.68 3.61 0.04
CA TYR A 419 -1.53 3.95 -0.79
C TYR A 419 -1.87 3.69 -2.25
N GLU A 420 -2.42 2.53 -2.57
CA GLU A 420 -2.80 2.15 -3.93
C GLU A 420 -3.85 3.07 -4.56
N LYS A 421 -4.86 3.49 -3.81
CA LYS A 421 -5.85 4.49 -4.29
C LYS A 421 -5.24 5.83 -4.73
N PHE A 422 -4.02 6.14 -4.29
CA PHE A 422 -3.28 7.34 -4.67
C PHE A 422 -2.10 7.06 -5.60
N SER A 423 -1.88 5.81 -6.00
CA SER A 423 -0.81 5.39 -6.91
C SER A 423 -1.23 5.61 -8.35
N THR A 424 -0.38 6.21 -9.19
CA THR A 424 -0.72 6.30 -10.63
C THR A 424 -0.46 4.98 -11.36
N MET A 425 0.36 4.09 -10.79
CA MET A 425 0.68 2.78 -11.38
C MET A 425 -0.54 1.87 -11.52
N GLU A 426 -1.62 2.12 -10.78
CA GLU A 426 -2.85 1.31 -10.82
C GLU A 426 -4.02 2.04 -11.51
N GLY A 427 -3.72 3.08 -12.31
CA GLY A 427 -4.74 3.82 -13.07
C GLY A 427 -5.54 4.83 -12.24
N GLY A 428 -4.93 5.41 -11.21
CA GLY A 428 -5.59 6.30 -10.25
C GLY A 428 -6.21 7.57 -10.87
N GLU A 429 -7.48 7.51 -11.24
CA GLU A 429 -8.35 8.68 -11.22
C GLU A 429 -8.75 8.93 -9.77
N VAL A 430 -8.30 10.06 -9.21
CA VAL A 430 -8.67 10.52 -7.87
C VAL A 430 -10.12 11.02 -7.86
N ALA A 431 -11.07 10.10 -8.08
CA ALA A 431 -12.49 10.35 -8.07
C ALA A 431 -13.08 9.95 -6.71
N PHE A 432 -12.75 10.71 -5.66
CA PHE A 432 -13.37 10.49 -4.35
C PHE A 432 -14.75 11.15 -4.28
N ASN A 433 -15.77 10.38 -3.90
CA ASN A 433 -16.99 10.97 -3.36
C ASN A 433 -16.68 11.59 -1.97
N MET A 434 -17.33 12.69 -1.60
CA MET A 434 -17.22 13.31 -0.27
C MET A 434 -17.41 12.32 0.88
N TRP A 435 -18.28 11.33 0.69
CA TRP A 435 -18.48 10.26 1.67
C TRP A 435 -17.21 9.41 1.88
N GLN A 436 -16.56 9.01 0.80
CA GLN A 436 -15.31 8.23 0.85
C GLN A 436 -14.19 9.06 1.47
N ALA A 437 -14.10 10.35 1.14
CA ALA A 437 -13.16 11.27 1.78
C ALA A 437 -13.41 11.37 3.29
N GLY A 438 -14.68 11.51 3.72
CA GLY A 438 -15.05 11.55 5.14
C GLY A 438 -14.72 10.25 5.87
N TRP A 439 -14.98 9.09 5.27
CA TRP A 439 -14.62 7.79 5.82
C TRP A 439 -13.11 7.59 5.89
N LEU A 440 -12.36 8.07 4.90
CA LEU A 440 -10.92 8.04 4.90
C LEU A 440 -10.32 8.91 6.02
N CYS A 441 -10.78 10.15 6.15
CA CYS A 441 -10.40 11.02 7.27
C CYS A 441 -10.73 10.35 8.61
N ALA A 442 -11.87 9.66 8.67
CA ALA A 442 -12.29 8.93 9.86
C ALA A 442 -11.33 7.81 10.28
N ILE A 443 -10.78 7.08 9.32
CA ILE A 443 -9.74 6.06 9.56
C ILE A 443 -8.43 6.72 9.97
N GLN A 444 -8.00 7.77 9.27
CA GLN A 444 -6.74 8.48 9.53
C GLN A 444 -6.70 9.12 10.93
N MET A 445 -7.86 9.51 11.48
CA MET A 445 -7.95 10.00 12.86
C MET A 445 -7.48 8.98 13.89
N ARG A 446 -7.44 7.67 13.59
CA ARG A 446 -6.93 6.64 14.52
C ARG A 446 -5.45 6.82 14.88
N ASN A 447 -4.68 7.55 14.07
CA ASN A 447 -3.30 7.92 14.41
C ASN A 447 -3.21 8.72 15.72
N ILE A 448 -4.29 9.38 16.14
CA ILE A 448 -4.32 10.10 17.43
C ILE A 448 -4.04 9.19 18.62
N TRP A 449 -4.37 7.90 18.52
CA TRP A 449 -4.13 6.93 19.59
C TRP A 449 -2.65 6.63 19.77
N LEU A 450 -1.88 6.57 18.68
CA LEU A 450 -0.42 6.45 18.73
C LEU A 450 0.23 7.69 19.34
N LEU A 451 -0.23 8.89 18.94
CA LEU A 451 0.23 10.15 19.53
C LEU A 451 -0.13 10.25 21.01
N GLY A 452 -1.32 9.81 21.39
CA GLY A 452 -1.78 9.74 22.77
C GLY A 452 -0.92 8.79 23.62
N LEU A 453 -0.58 7.62 23.07
CA LEU A 453 0.32 6.67 23.73
C LEU A 453 1.71 7.27 23.92
N ALA A 454 2.28 7.88 22.89
CA ALA A 454 3.57 8.56 22.98
C ALA A 454 3.57 9.67 24.04
N ALA A 455 2.51 10.49 24.08
CA ALA A 455 2.35 11.53 25.09
C ALA A 455 2.27 10.95 26.51
N GLN A 456 1.53 9.85 26.72
CA GLN A 456 1.46 9.17 28.01
C GLN A 456 2.80 8.61 28.47
N VAL A 457 3.57 8.02 27.54
CA VAL A 457 4.94 7.54 27.82
C VAL A 457 5.83 8.70 28.26
N ILE A 458 5.79 9.83 27.56
CA ILE A 458 6.60 11.01 27.91
C ILE A 458 6.20 11.57 29.27
N VAL A 459 4.90 11.70 29.54
CA VAL A 459 4.38 12.16 30.85
C VAL A 459 4.81 11.20 31.96
N TRP A 460 4.77 9.89 31.72
CA TRP A 460 5.23 8.89 32.68
C TRP A 460 6.73 9.04 33.00
N PHE A 461 7.59 9.25 31.98
CA PHE A 461 9.01 9.53 32.20
C PHE A 461 9.27 10.84 32.95
N GLN A 462 8.50 11.89 32.66
CA GLN A 462 8.64 13.17 33.36
C GLN A 462 8.19 13.09 34.83
N THR A 463 7.11 12.37 35.10
CA THR A 463 6.53 12.25 36.43
C THR A 463 7.26 11.25 37.33
N SER A 464 7.93 10.24 36.76
CA SER A 464 8.68 9.24 37.52
C SER A 464 9.93 9.78 38.23
N LYS A 465 10.50 10.91 37.78
CA LYS A 465 11.77 11.45 38.33
C LYS A 465 11.64 12.73 39.17
N SER A 466 10.58 13.53 39.04
CA SER A 466 10.53 14.86 39.72
C SER A 466 9.14 15.49 39.90
N TRP A 467 8.07 14.71 40.00
CA TRP A 467 6.74 15.30 40.13
C TRP A 467 6.56 16.06 41.46
N SER A 468 6.24 17.35 41.37
CA SER A 468 5.77 18.16 42.51
C SER A 468 4.50 18.91 42.10
N SER A 469 3.49 18.91 42.97
CA SER A 469 2.19 19.55 42.71
C SER A 469 2.30 21.05 42.40
N GLY A 470 3.37 21.70 42.86
CA GLY A 470 3.65 23.13 42.61
C GLY A 470 4.30 23.45 41.26
N ARG A 471 4.96 22.49 40.60
CA ARG A 471 5.59 22.70 39.27
C ARG A 471 4.76 22.17 38.11
N GLY A 472 3.81 21.27 38.39
CA GLY A 472 2.99 20.62 37.36
C GLY A 472 3.81 19.70 36.45
N VAL A 473 3.14 19.08 35.48
CA VAL A 473 3.81 18.40 34.35
C VAL A 473 4.10 19.47 33.30
N ALA A 474 5.27 19.43 32.65
CA ALA A 474 5.56 20.33 31.54
C ALA A 474 4.41 20.22 30.51
N GLN A 475 3.69 21.31 30.29
CA GLN A 475 2.55 21.32 29.38
C GLN A 475 3.09 20.99 27.98
N PHE A 476 2.66 19.86 27.42
CA PHE A 476 2.81 19.63 25.99
C PHE A 476 2.07 20.76 25.25
N PRO A 477 2.71 21.43 24.27
CA PRO A 477 2.03 22.43 23.47
C PRO A 477 1.09 21.73 22.50
N LEU A 478 -0.12 21.38 22.94
CA LEU A 478 -1.18 20.87 22.06
C LEU A 478 -2.43 21.75 22.18
N PHE A 479 -2.61 22.58 21.15
CA PHE A 479 -3.86 23.17 20.65
C PHE A 479 -4.85 23.80 21.63
N THR A 480 -4.39 24.49 22.66
CA THR A 480 -5.15 25.64 23.18
C THR A 480 -4.20 26.81 23.35
N GLY A 481 -4.06 27.60 22.28
CA GLY A 481 -3.47 28.92 22.34
C GLY A 481 -4.38 29.85 23.13
N LEU A 482 -4.38 29.73 24.46
CA LEU A 482 -4.89 30.74 25.37
C LEU A 482 -3.91 30.81 26.54
N ARG A 483 -2.91 31.71 26.38
CA ARG A 483 -2.13 32.23 27.49
C ARG A 483 -3.09 32.81 28.55
N ARG A 484 -2.65 32.67 29.80
CA ARG A 484 -3.30 33.09 31.04
C ARG A 484 -3.95 34.46 31.00
#